data_AF-A0A397FC11-F1
#
_entry.id   AF-A0A397FC11-F1
#
_cell.length_a   1.000
_cell.length_b   1.000
_cell.length_c   1.000
_cell.angle_alpha   90.00
_cell.angle_beta   90.00
_cell.angle_gamma   90.00
#
_symmetry.space_group_name_H-M   'P 1'
#
loop_
_entity.id
_entity.type
_entity.pdbx_description
1 polymer ?
#
loop_
_entity_poly.entity_id
_entity_poly.type
_entity_poly.pdbx_seq_one_letter_code
_entity_poly.pdbx_strand_id
1 'polypeptide(L)'
;MYMLFLAPTEPLVWQVAALFQAMVKGTVALVTKGTVFLPEGFRICVGTPAAVESALLDIGYDFQYCVFDEVHDLNGVEGDALERIVKSMSCPFLALSATIGNATKVVEWWREFHPNPIHLLEYRGRFINLQRLVFQKTKVVPLHPCAAVTLEYLVDQGFAAGDLAFTPRDTYALWNAMWKVYPHELIQDIAPETYFESLVQSSSGHPVSATGASASSAPPAAAADAKKSKKKDDKKSTSKKSTKKAKGDDDDDDDLDFLNPMCHRITLLESKQYEEVVKARLQALAATYPAETQTLLKELGLSTLESTELDVTALILDLVAKQLIPAICFQLDSVRCRQLFDELLAGIEAAQDAKYPGYRLKLEEDHAEWEKQQEVAKKAKAKSKSLQEDQEREAQEFQESNAPDIHAPHPEFVLTPPGFRLSAAEFREIKWQLRRELSESSDDGHPL
;
A
#
# COMPACT_ATOMS: atom_id res chain seq x y z
N MET A 1 -31.69 11.41 -5.81
CA MET A 1 -30.35 11.25 -6.41
C MET A 1 -30.26 9.89 -7.06
N TYR A 2 -30.45 9.88 -8.37
CA TYR A 2 -30.16 8.76 -9.27
C TYR A 2 -28.75 8.97 -9.82
N MET A 3 -27.85 8.05 -9.56
CA MET A 3 -26.43 8.12 -9.96
C MET A 3 -26.10 6.95 -10.88
N LEU A 4 -25.34 7.23 -11.94
CA LEU A 4 -24.72 6.21 -12.79
C LEU A 4 -23.22 6.11 -12.45
N PHE A 5 -22.72 4.91 -12.22
CA PHE A 5 -21.30 4.61 -12.05
C PHE A 5 -20.86 3.64 -13.14
N LEU A 6 -19.90 4.04 -13.96
CA LEU A 6 -19.32 3.21 -15.01
C LEU A 6 -17.90 2.79 -14.61
N ALA A 7 -17.65 1.48 -14.68
CA ALA A 7 -16.33 0.89 -14.48
C ALA A 7 -15.93 0.05 -15.72
N PRO A 8 -14.64 -0.02 -16.09
CA PRO A 8 -14.22 -0.62 -17.35
C PRO A 8 -14.31 -2.15 -17.37
N THR A 9 -14.40 -2.82 -16.22
CA THR A 9 -14.42 -4.29 -16.16
C THR A 9 -15.49 -4.80 -15.21
N GLU A 10 -16.02 -6.00 -15.50
CA GLU A 10 -17.05 -6.63 -14.66
C GLU A 10 -16.60 -6.87 -13.21
N PRO A 11 -15.36 -7.34 -12.92
CA PRO A 11 -14.90 -7.47 -11.53
C PRO A 11 -14.93 -6.15 -10.75
N LEU A 12 -14.57 -5.04 -11.38
CA LEU A 12 -14.67 -3.71 -10.76
C LEU A 12 -16.12 -3.32 -10.50
N VAL A 13 -17.03 -3.59 -11.45
CA VAL A 13 -18.47 -3.36 -11.26
C VAL A 13 -18.97 -4.10 -10.03
N TRP A 14 -18.64 -5.38 -9.86
CA TRP A 14 -19.02 -6.16 -8.68
C TRP A 14 -18.46 -5.59 -7.39
N GLN A 15 -17.17 -5.21 -7.38
CA GLN A 15 -16.53 -4.60 -6.20
C GLN A 15 -17.20 -3.28 -5.81
N VAL A 16 -17.41 -2.39 -6.78
CA VAL A 16 -18.04 -1.07 -6.55
C VAL A 16 -19.50 -1.23 -6.13
N ALA A 17 -20.25 -2.13 -6.77
CA ALA A 17 -21.63 -2.41 -6.40
C ALA A 17 -21.74 -2.96 -4.97
N ALA A 18 -20.85 -3.87 -4.56
CA ALA A 18 -20.79 -4.40 -3.20
C ALA A 18 -20.48 -3.31 -2.17
N LEU A 19 -19.52 -2.41 -2.49
CA LEU A 19 -19.20 -1.26 -1.65
C LEU A 19 -20.41 -0.33 -1.47
N PHE A 20 -21.08 0.04 -2.56
CA PHE A 20 -22.30 0.84 -2.45
C PHE A 20 -23.41 0.11 -1.71
N GLN A 21 -23.59 -1.20 -1.93
CA GLN A 21 -24.61 -1.98 -1.26
C GLN A 21 -24.40 -2.00 0.26
N ALA A 22 -23.15 -2.07 0.72
CA ALA A 22 -22.82 -1.97 2.15
C ALA A 22 -23.14 -0.58 2.72
N MET A 23 -22.97 0.49 1.93
CA MET A 23 -23.18 1.87 2.37
C MET A 23 -24.65 2.32 2.33
N VAL A 24 -25.39 1.98 1.25
CA VAL A 24 -26.74 2.50 0.98
C VAL A 24 -27.84 1.42 0.91
N LYS A 25 -27.55 0.20 1.37
CA LYS A 25 -28.46 -0.93 1.63
C LYS A 25 -29.70 -1.02 0.72
N GLY A 26 -29.58 -1.77 -0.38
CA GLY A 26 -30.74 -2.22 -1.17
C GLY A 26 -31.19 -1.29 -2.29
N THR A 27 -30.41 -0.27 -2.62
CA THR A 27 -30.72 0.70 -3.68
C THR A 27 -29.70 0.71 -4.83
N VAL A 28 -28.98 -0.40 -5.01
CA VAL A 28 -27.93 -0.54 -6.03
C VAL A 28 -28.39 -1.49 -7.14
N ALA A 29 -28.48 -0.96 -8.35
CA ALA A 29 -28.61 -1.70 -9.60
C ALA A 29 -27.22 -2.12 -10.11
N LEU A 30 -27.15 -3.32 -10.70
CA LEU A 30 -25.94 -3.88 -11.28
C LEU A 30 -26.20 -4.30 -12.72
N VAL A 31 -25.36 -3.83 -13.64
CA VAL A 31 -25.51 -4.04 -15.08
C VAL A 31 -24.18 -4.50 -15.69
N THR A 32 -24.07 -5.79 -15.97
CA THR A 32 -22.93 -6.41 -16.66
C THR A 32 -23.42 -7.13 -17.91
N LYS A 33 -22.50 -7.68 -18.74
CA LYS A 33 -22.88 -8.35 -19.98
C LYS A 33 -23.77 -9.57 -19.74
N GLY A 34 -23.52 -10.30 -18.65
CA GLY A 34 -24.25 -11.50 -18.28
C GLY A 34 -25.37 -11.30 -17.27
N THR A 35 -25.46 -10.15 -16.60
CA THR A 35 -26.40 -9.95 -15.49
C THR A 35 -26.91 -8.52 -15.44
N VAL A 36 -28.23 -8.38 -15.47
CA VAL A 36 -28.93 -7.10 -15.27
C VAL A 36 -29.84 -7.25 -14.06
N PHE A 37 -29.48 -6.56 -12.97
CA PHE A 37 -30.23 -6.53 -11.73
C PHE A 37 -30.67 -5.10 -11.43
N LEU A 38 -31.98 -4.85 -11.51
CA LEU A 38 -32.59 -3.52 -11.36
C LEU A 38 -33.64 -3.58 -10.25
N PRO A 39 -33.28 -3.41 -8.97
CA PRO A 39 -34.25 -3.42 -7.88
C PRO A 39 -35.19 -2.22 -7.97
N GLU A 40 -36.46 -2.40 -7.61
CA GLU A 40 -37.43 -1.29 -7.59
C GLU A 40 -36.94 -0.16 -6.67
N GLY A 41 -36.92 1.07 -7.19
CA GLY A 41 -36.45 2.23 -6.45
C GLY A 41 -34.93 2.29 -6.25
N PHE A 42 -34.13 1.60 -7.09
CA PHE A 42 -32.68 1.79 -7.11
C PHE A 42 -32.33 3.27 -7.26
N ARG A 43 -31.22 3.67 -6.63
CA ARG A 43 -30.70 5.04 -6.65
C ARG A 43 -29.33 5.12 -7.29
N ILE A 44 -28.61 4.00 -7.34
CA ILE A 44 -27.29 3.89 -7.93
C ILE A 44 -27.32 2.76 -8.94
N CYS A 45 -26.90 3.01 -10.17
CA CYS A 45 -26.69 1.99 -11.18
C CYS A 45 -25.18 1.86 -11.40
N VAL A 46 -24.63 0.66 -11.21
CA VAL A 46 -23.21 0.35 -11.46
C VAL A 46 -23.13 -0.62 -12.61
N GLY A 47 -22.30 -0.35 -13.61
CA GLY A 47 -22.16 -1.27 -14.74
C GLY A 47 -20.98 -1.00 -15.66
N THR A 48 -20.76 -1.92 -16.59
CA THR A 48 -19.78 -1.69 -17.66
C THR A 48 -20.41 -0.82 -18.76
N PRO A 49 -19.63 0.02 -19.47
CA PRO A 49 -20.18 0.93 -20.47
C PRO A 49 -21.06 0.25 -21.51
N ALA A 50 -20.64 -0.85 -22.13
CA ALA A 50 -21.42 -1.53 -23.17
C ALA A 50 -22.70 -2.18 -22.63
N ALA A 51 -22.66 -2.73 -21.41
CA ALA A 51 -23.83 -3.33 -20.78
C ALA A 51 -24.84 -2.26 -20.38
N VAL A 52 -24.37 -1.15 -19.81
CA VAL A 52 -25.22 0.00 -19.47
C VAL A 52 -25.81 0.63 -20.72
N GLU A 53 -25.01 0.84 -21.78
CA GLU A 53 -25.51 1.36 -23.06
C GLU A 53 -26.72 0.58 -23.57
N SER A 54 -26.67 -0.76 -23.47
CA SER A 54 -27.79 -1.62 -23.83
C SER A 54 -28.99 -1.46 -22.89
N ALA A 55 -28.73 -1.35 -21.58
CA ALA A 55 -29.77 -1.20 -20.56
C ALA A 55 -30.43 0.19 -20.53
N LEU A 56 -29.74 1.24 -21.02
CA LEU A 56 -30.26 2.63 -21.08
C LEU A 56 -31.57 2.75 -21.87
N LEU A 57 -31.82 1.82 -22.81
CA LEU A 57 -33.11 1.74 -23.51
C LEU A 57 -34.29 1.45 -22.57
N ASP A 58 -34.06 0.68 -21.50
CA ASP A 58 -35.08 0.29 -20.53
C ASP A 58 -35.11 1.21 -19.30
N ILE A 59 -33.94 1.63 -18.80
CA ILE A 59 -33.83 2.45 -17.57
C ILE A 59 -33.93 3.96 -17.83
N GLY A 60 -33.76 4.40 -19.08
CA GLY A 60 -33.74 5.82 -19.46
C GLY A 60 -32.43 6.54 -19.13
N TYR A 61 -32.39 7.85 -19.42
CA TYR A 61 -31.19 8.69 -19.32
C TYR A 61 -31.24 9.69 -18.14
N ASP A 62 -32.25 9.60 -17.28
CA ASP A 62 -32.56 10.60 -16.25
C ASP A 62 -31.68 10.43 -14.99
N PHE A 63 -30.35 10.45 -15.19
CA PHE A 63 -29.39 10.47 -14.11
C PHE A 63 -29.12 11.90 -13.63
N GLN A 64 -28.97 12.05 -12.32
CA GLN A 64 -28.68 13.33 -11.67
C GLN A 64 -27.17 13.53 -11.48
N TYR A 65 -26.40 12.46 -11.57
CA TYR A 65 -24.94 12.47 -11.47
C TYR A 65 -24.32 11.25 -12.15
N CYS A 66 -23.18 11.43 -12.81
CA CYS A 66 -22.41 10.33 -13.40
C CYS A 66 -21.01 10.22 -12.79
N VAL A 67 -20.53 9.01 -12.59
CA VAL A 67 -19.14 8.71 -12.26
C VAL A 67 -18.56 7.84 -13.38
N PHE A 68 -17.53 8.36 -14.04
CA PHE A 68 -16.78 7.65 -15.06
C PHE A 68 -15.44 7.23 -14.45
N ASP A 69 -15.30 5.95 -14.14
CA ASP A 69 -14.04 5.41 -13.62
C ASP A 69 -13.11 5.00 -14.75
N GLU A 70 -11.81 5.07 -14.49
CA GLU A 70 -10.73 4.71 -15.43
C GLU A 70 -10.86 5.30 -16.85
N VAL A 71 -11.13 6.60 -16.95
CA VAL A 71 -11.26 7.32 -18.23
C VAL A 71 -10.00 7.21 -19.12
N HIS A 72 -8.85 6.87 -18.55
CA HIS A 72 -7.65 6.55 -19.31
C HIS A 72 -7.82 5.34 -20.26
N ASP A 73 -8.79 4.47 -20.01
CA ASP A 73 -9.14 3.31 -20.84
C ASP A 73 -10.17 3.64 -21.94
N LEU A 74 -10.36 4.93 -22.30
CA LEU A 74 -11.25 5.35 -23.39
C LEU A 74 -10.88 4.75 -24.76
N ASN A 75 -9.62 4.34 -24.95
CA ASN A 75 -9.19 3.62 -26.16
C ASN A 75 -9.28 2.08 -26.02
N GLY A 76 -9.82 1.61 -24.90
CA GLY A 76 -10.02 0.20 -24.59
C GLY A 76 -11.26 -0.39 -25.24
N VAL A 77 -11.58 -1.63 -24.87
CA VAL A 77 -12.69 -2.40 -25.45
C VAL A 77 -14.06 -1.76 -25.17
N GLU A 78 -14.21 -1.14 -24.00
CA GLU A 78 -15.44 -0.46 -23.57
C GLU A 78 -15.49 1.01 -24.01
N GLY A 79 -14.43 1.51 -24.66
CA GLY A 79 -14.22 2.92 -24.98
C GLY A 79 -15.32 3.53 -25.86
N ASP A 80 -15.69 2.81 -26.92
CA ASP A 80 -16.74 3.22 -27.86
C ASP A 80 -18.10 3.45 -27.16
N ALA A 81 -18.47 2.55 -26.25
CA ALA A 81 -19.71 2.65 -25.48
C ALA A 81 -19.61 3.77 -24.43
N LEU A 82 -18.46 3.90 -23.77
CA LEU A 82 -18.20 4.98 -22.82
C LEU A 82 -18.33 6.35 -23.50
N GLU A 83 -17.73 6.55 -24.68
CA GLU A 83 -17.85 7.79 -25.46
C GLU A 83 -19.31 8.13 -25.76
N ARG A 84 -20.11 7.15 -26.21
CA ARG A 84 -21.53 7.38 -26.53
C ARG A 84 -22.35 7.74 -25.30
N ILE A 85 -22.13 7.08 -24.16
CA ILE A 85 -22.79 7.44 -22.90
C ILE A 85 -22.38 8.84 -22.46
N VAL A 86 -21.08 9.14 -22.48
CA VAL A 86 -20.53 10.45 -22.12
C VAL A 86 -21.17 11.58 -22.93
N LYS A 87 -21.34 11.39 -24.24
CA LYS A 87 -22.00 12.36 -25.12
C LYS A 87 -23.51 12.47 -24.89
N SER A 88 -24.14 11.41 -24.39
CA SER A 88 -25.59 11.36 -24.15
C SER A 88 -25.99 11.96 -22.79
N MET A 89 -25.07 12.01 -21.82
CA MET A 89 -25.34 12.47 -20.46
C MET A 89 -25.01 13.96 -20.29
N SER A 90 -26.00 14.74 -19.81
CA SER A 90 -25.86 16.18 -19.57
C SER A 90 -25.77 16.57 -18.09
N CYS A 91 -25.88 15.60 -17.17
CA CYS A 91 -25.81 15.83 -15.74
C CYS A 91 -24.37 16.08 -15.24
N PRO A 92 -24.19 16.72 -14.07
CA PRO A 92 -22.87 16.85 -13.45
C PRO A 92 -22.17 15.50 -13.30
N PHE A 93 -20.85 15.47 -13.43
CA PHE A 93 -20.10 14.22 -13.38
C PHE A 93 -18.78 14.32 -12.62
N LEU A 94 -18.28 13.15 -12.24
CA LEU A 94 -16.92 12.92 -11.76
C LEU A 94 -16.21 11.96 -12.70
N ALA A 95 -15.10 12.38 -13.29
CA ALA A 95 -14.24 11.53 -14.10
C ALA A 95 -12.97 11.18 -13.32
N LEU A 96 -12.72 9.89 -13.12
CA LEU A 96 -11.54 9.35 -12.45
C LEU A 96 -10.63 8.71 -13.50
N SER A 97 -9.33 8.98 -13.40
CA SER A 97 -8.36 8.52 -14.37
C SER A 97 -6.99 8.39 -13.72
N ALA A 98 -6.21 7.40 -14.13
CA ALA A 98 -4.78 7.40 -13.92
C ALA A 98 -4.14 8.63 -14.60
N THR A 99 -2.91 8.97 -14.19
CA THR A 99 -2.15 10.10 -14.74
C THR A 99 -1.90 9.90 -16.23
N ILE A 100 -2.47 10.77 -17.06
CA ILE A 100 -2.28 10.78 -18.52
C ILE A 100 -1.58 12.08 -18.95
N GLY A 101 -0.71 12.00 -19.96
CA GLY A 101 0.05 13.18 -20.44
C GLY A 101 -0.76 14.20 -21.24
N ASN A 102 -1.99 13.85 -21.62
CA ASN A 102 -2.86 14.65 -22.50
C ASN A 102 -4.22 15.01 -21.86
N ALA A 103 -4.30 15.08 -20.53
CA ALA A 103 -5.56 15.34 -19.81
C ALA A 103 -6.27 16.64 -20.27
N THR A 104 -5.51 17.68 -20.61
CA THR A 104 -6.05 18.93 -21.16
C THR A 104 -6.84 18.71 -22.45
N LYS A 105 -6.36 17.85 -23.35
CA LYS A 105 -7.06 17.51 -24.59
C LYS A 105 -8.37 16.77 -24.32
N VAL A 106 -8.38 15.89 -23.32
CA VAL A 106 -9.60 15.17 -22.90
C VAL A 106 -10.64 16.14 -22.37
N VAL A 107 -10.22 17.13 -21.58
CA VAL A 107 -11.12 18.18 -21.06
C VAL A 107 -11.64 19.08 -22.17
N GLU A 108 -10.80 19.45 -23.14
CA GLU A 108 -11.21 20.23 -24.31
C GLU A 108 -12.26 19.47 -25.14
N TRP A 109 -12.02 18.18 -25.42
CA TRP A 109 -12.97 17.31 -26.10
C TRP A 109 -14.32 17.24 -25.37
N TRP A 110 -14.31 17.08 -24.05
CA TRP A 110 -15.52 17.01 -23.23
C TRP A 110 -16.34 18.31 -23.25
N ARG A 111 -15.66 19.46 -23.34
CA ARG A 111 -16.29 20.79 -23.44
C ARG A 111 -17.03 21.00 -24.76
N GLU A 112 -16.76 20.21 -25.80
CA GLU A 112 -17.45 20.34 -27.09
C GLU A 112 -18.93 19.98 -27.00
N PHE A 113 -19.31 19.08 -26.08
CA PHE A 113 -20.67 18.55 -25.97
C PHE A 113 -21.29 18.67 -24.57
N HIS A 114 -20.52 18.92 -23.51
CA HIS A 114 -21.04 19.06 -22.15
C HIS A 114 -21.36 20.52 -21.80
N PRO A 115 -22.56 20.84 -21.28
CA PRO A 115 -22.99 22.23 -21.09
C PRO A 115 -22.37 22.91 -19.86
N ASN A 116 -21.92 22.14 -18.86
CA ASN A 116 -21.44 22.69 -17.59
C ASN A 116 -19.91 22.94 -17.60
N PRO A 117 -19.40 23.87 -16.77
CA PRO A 117 -17.96 24.04 -16.58
C PRO A 117 -17.28 22.76 -16.08
N ILE A 118 -16.14 22.42 -16.69
CA ILE A 118 -15.33 21.26 -16.34
C ILE A 118 -14.01 21.72 -15.72
N HIS A 119 -13.75 21.24 -14.49
CA HIS A 119 -12.55 21.52 -13.72
C HIS A 119 -11.59 20.32 -13.76
N LEU A 120 -10.37 20.55 -14.23
CA LEU A 120 -9.30 19.55 -14.24
C LEU A 120 -8.51 19.64 -12.92
N LEU A 121 -8.38 18.52 -12.22
CA LEU A 121 -7.54 18.39 -11.03
C LEU A 121 -6.47 17.33 -11.30
N GLU A 122 -5.21 17.75 -11.45
CA GLU A 122 -4.08 16.85 -11.66
C GLU A 122 -3.26 16.70 -10.38
N TYR A 123 -2.97 15.45 -10.02
CA TYR A 123 -2.05 15.12 -8.92
C TYR A 123 -0.92 14.26 -9.47
N ARG A 124 0.30 14.80 -9.49
CA ARG A 124 1.51 14.09 -9.93
C ARG A 124 2.26 13.39 -8.81
N GLY A 125 1.82 13.56 -7.57
CA GLY A 125 2.42 12.91 -6.42
C GLY A 125 1.88 11.49 -6.26
N ARG A 126 2.78 10.51 -6.20
CA ARG A 126 2.42 9.17 -5.72
C ARG A 126 2.43 9.18 -4.19
N PHE A 127 1.41 8.58 -3.58
CA PHE A 127 1.34 8.45 -2.12
C PHE A 127 2.40 7.46 -1.58
N ILE A 128 2.73 6.42 -2.36
CA ILE A 128 3.72 5.39 -2.01
C ILE A 128 4.76 5.29 -3.12
N ASN A 129 6.00 5.66 -2.84
CA ASN A 129 7.11 5.46 -3.77
C ASN A 129 7.43 3.98 -3.89
N LEU A 130 7.60 3.50 -5.13
CA LEU A 130 7.93 2.11 -5.40
C LEU A 130 9.44 1.93 -5.40
N GLN A 131 9.93 0.98 -4.60
CA GLN A 131 11.31 0.53 -4.71
C GLN A 131 11.39 -0.58 -5.75
N ARG A 132 12.29 -0.44 -6.72
CA ARG A 132 12.52 -1.45 -7.75
C ARG A 132 13.61 -2.38 -7.29
N LEU A 133 13.37 -3.67 -7.43
CA LEU A 133 14.30 -4.73 -7.09
C LEU A 133 14.40 -5.69 -8.26
N VAL A 134 15.55 -6.33 -8.44
CA VAL A 134 15.73 -7.40 -9.42
C VAL A 134 16.30 -8.63 -8.73
N PHE A 135 15.82 -9.80 -9.10
CA PHE A 135 16.38 -11.06 -8.63
C PHE A 135 17.54 -11.47 -9.53
N GLN A 136 18.73 -11.62 -8.94
CA GLN A 136 19.93 -12.06 -9.63
C GLN A 136 20.52 -13.28 -8.94
N LYS A 137 20.59 -14.40 -9.66
CA LYS A 137 21.09 -15.70 -9.21
C LYS A 137 20.29 -16.24 -8.02
N THR A 138 20.58 -15.74 -6.82
CA THR A 138 19.99 -16.21 -5.56
C THR A 138 19.53 -15.05 -4.67
N LYS A 139 19.71 -13.79 -5.07
CA LYS A 139 19.40 -12.64 -4.22
C LYS A 139 18.67 -11.54 -4.99
N VAL A 140 17.72 -10.92 -4.31
CA VAL A 140 17.02 -9.71 -4.73
C VAL A 140 17.89 -8.49 -4.42
N VAL A 141 18.28 -7.73 -5.43
CA VAL A 141 19.12 -6.52 -5.29
C VAL A 141 18.34 -5.28 -5.69
N PRO A 142 18.55 -4.12 -5.03
CA PRO A 142 17.95 -2.87 -5.45
C PRO A 142 18.36 -2.47 -6.86
N LEU A 143 17.39 -2.05 -7.66
CA LEU A 143 17.60 -1.51 -8.99
C LEU A 143 17.31 -0.01 -8.95
N HIS A 144 18.36 0.80 -9.12
CA HIS A 144 18.22 2.25 -9.11
C HIS A 144 17.36 2.73 -10.30
N PRO A 145 16.41 3.68 -10.11
CA PRO A 145 15.57 4.18 -11.20
C PRO A 145 16.35 4.72 -12.42
N CYS A 146 17.51 5.36 -12.19
CA CYS A 146 18.39 5.83 -13.27
C CYS A 146 18.93 4.72 -14.20
N ALA A 147 18.80 3.43 -13.84
CA ALA A 147 19.15 2.34 -14.76
C ALA A 147 18.29 2.33 -16.04
N ALA A 148 17.11 2.96 -16.01
CA ALA A 148 16.23 3.12 -17.17
C ALA A 148 16.42 4.46 -17.91
N VAL A 149 17.40 5.27 -17.50
CA VAL A 149 17.62 6.63 -18.00
C VAL A 149 18.86 6.66 -18.89
N THR A 150 18.75 7.28 -20.07
CA THR A 150 19.89 7.52 -20.95
C THR A 150 20.30 8.98 -20.95
N LEU A 151 21.51 9.27 -21.45
CA LEU A 151 21.99 10.64 -21.59
C LEU A 151 21.07 11.44 -22.53
N GLU A 152 20.67 10.85 -23.65
CA GLU A 152 19.78 11.48 -24.64
C GLU A 152 18.45 11.84 -24.00
N TYR A 153 17.86 10.94 -23.21
CA TYR A 153 16.62 11.21 -22.48
C TYR A 153 16.76 12.40 -21.53
N LEU A 154 17.87 12.49 -20.77
CA LEU A 154 18.10 13.60 -19.84
C LEU A 154 18.20 14.95 -20.56
N VAL A 155 18.88 14.99 -21.71
CA VAL A 155 19.11 16.23 -22.46
C VAL A 155 17.85 16.66 -23.21
N ASP A 156 17.15 15.73 -23.87
CA ASP A 156 16.04 16.04 -24.77
C ASP A 156 14.69 16.20 -24.05
N GLN A 157 14.42 15.33 -23.08
CA GLN A 157 13.12 15.28 -22.40
C GLN A 157 13.20 15.68 -20.92
N GLY A 158 14.21 15.18 -20.22
CA GLY A 158 14.39 15.39 -18.79
C GLY A 158 13.41 14.61 -17.90
N PHE A 159 13.60 14.70 -16.59
CA PHE A 159 12.78 13.97 -15.62
C PHE A 159 11.33 14.44 -15.54
N ALA A 160 11.01 15.63 -16.06
CA ALA A 160 9.65 16.16 -16.07
C ALA A 160 8.73 15.45 -17.08
N ALA A 161 9.30 14.76 -18.07
CA ALA A 161 8.55 14.08 -19.12
C ALA A 161 8.00 12.71 -18.69
N GLY A 162 8.50 12.12 -17.59
CA GLY A 162 8.08 10.80 -17.11
C GLY A 162 7.80 10.76 -15.61
N ASP A 163 6.99 9.79 -15.18
CA ASP A 163 6.71 9.53 -13.75
C ASP A 163 7.74 8.56 -13.15
N LEU A 164 9.02 8.97 -13.11
CA LEU A 164 10.10 8.18 -12.52
C LEU A 164 10.35 8.60 -11.08
N ALA A 165 9.51 8.16 -10.14
CA ALA A 165 9.66 8.46 -8.71
C ALA A 165 10.86 7.72 -8.06
N PHE A 166 11.55 8.41 -7.15
CA PHE A 166 12.70 7.89 -6.40
C PHE A 166 12.34 7.71 -4.93
N THR A 167 12.87 6.68 -4.28
CA THR A 167 12.82 6.62 -2.82
C THR A 167 13.89 7.56 -2.22
N PRO A 168 13.82 7.89 -0.91
CA PRO A 168 14.90 8.64 -0.25
C PRO A 168 16.27 7.94 -0.39
N ARG A 169 16.25 6.59 -0.37
CA ARG A 169 17.45 5.75 -0.57
C ARG A 169 18.01 5.90 -1.98
N ASP A 170 17.15 5.92 -2.99
CA ASP A 170 17.56 6.12 -4.39
C ASP A 170 18.13 7.53 -4.58
N THR A 171 17.46 8.55 -4.05
CA THR A 171 17.92 9.95 -4.13
C THR A 171 19.30 10.14 -3.51
N TYR A 172 19.53 9.53 -2.33
CA TYR A 172 20.84 9.53 -1.69
C TYR A 172 21.90 8.76 -2.49
N ALA A 173 21.54 7.59 -3.04
CA ALA A 173 22.44 6.80 -3.87
C ALA A 173 22.84 7.57 -5.15
N LEU A 174 21.90 8.28 -5.78
CA LEU A 174 22.18 9.16 -6.91
C LEU A 174 23.13 10.28 -6.50
N TRP A 175 22.83 11.02 -5.43
CA TRP A 175 23.71 12.10 -4.97
C TRP A 175 25.13 11.59 -4.68
N ASN A 176 25.27 10.45 -4.01
CA ASN A 176 26.57 9.86 -3.72
C ASN A 176 27.33 9.45 -5.01
N ALA A 177 26.63 8.93 -6.02
CA ALA A 177 27.24 8.66 -7.32
C ALA A 177 27.64 9.96 -8.04
N MET A 178 26.82 11.01 -7.96
CA MET A 178 27.14 12.34 -8.50
C MET A 178 28.41 12.90 -7.84
N TRP A 179 28.53 12.81 -6.52
CA TRP A 179 29.67 13.30 -5.75
C TRP A 179 31.01 12.69 -6.19
N LYS A 180 31.01 11.42 -6.60
CA LYS A 180 32.23 10.73 -7.07
C LYS A 180 32.67 11.15 -8.47
N VAL A 181 31.73 11.58 -9.32
CA VAL A 181 31.94 11.66 -10.77
C VAL A 181 32.03 13.11 -11.25
N TYR A 182 31.32 14.05 -10.63
CA TYR A 182 31.40 15.47 -10.97
C TYR A 182 32.27 16.27 -10.00
N PRO A 183 32.72 17.48 -10.39
CA PRO A 183 33.41 18.40 -9.47
C PRO A 183 32.57 18.73 -8.23
N HIS A 184 33.19 18.63 -7.04
CA HIS A 184 32.51 18.84 -5.76
C HIS A 184 31.84 20.22 -5.63
N GLU A 185 32.41 21.26 -6.25
CA GLU A 185 31.88 22.63 -6.24
C GLU A 185 30.45 22.72 -6.81
N LEU A 186 30.08 21.81 -7.72
CA LEU A 186 28.78 21.78 -8.39
C LEU A 186 27.70 21.00 -7.62
N ILE A 187 28.09 20.27 -6.56
CA ILE A 187 27.24 19.32 -5.83
C ILE A 187 27.18 19.61 -4.34
N GLN A 188 28.20 20.24 -3.75
CA GLN A 188 28.27 20.50 -2.31
C GLN A 188 27.06 21.25 -1.74
N ASP A 189 26.41 22.09 -2.56
CA ASP A 189 25.21 22.85 -2.19
C ASP A 189 23.97 21.97 -2.04
N ILE A 190 23.93 20.86 -2.79
CA ILE A 190 22.85 19.86 -2.73
C ILE A 190 23.23 18.66 -1.87
N ALA A 191 24.30 18.72 -1.07
CA ALA A 191 24.61 17.67 -0.11
C ALA A 191 23.47 17.54 0.92
N PRO A 192 23.03 16.33 1.30
CA PRO A 192 21.88 16.15 2.19
C PRO A 192 22.02 16.97 3.48
N GLU A 193 23.18 16.93 4.11
CA GLU A 193 23.51 17.70 5.32
C GLU A 193 23.30 19.20 5.11
N THR A 194 23.89 19.78 4.04
CA THR A 194 23.80 21.21 3.72
C THR A 194 22.36 21.61 3.37
N TYR A 195 21.68 20.78 2.57
CA TYR A 195 20.34 21.04 2.07
C TYR A 195 19.33 21.07 3.22
N PHE A 196 19.27 20.01 4.03
CA PHE A 196 18.31 19.93 5.13
C PHE A 196 18.65 20.89 6.27
N GLU A 197 19.93 21.20 6.53
CA GLU A 197 20.29 22.23 7.50
C GLU A 197 19.82 23.62 7.05
N SER A 198 19.92 23.95 5.76
CA SER A 198 19.43 25.23 5.21
C SER A 198 17.90 25.39 5.35
N LEU A 199 17.14 24.30 5.27
CA LEU A 199 15.69 24.29 5.50
C LEU A 199 15.34 24.57 6.97
N VAL A 200 16.14 24.08 7.91
CA VAL A 200 15.97 24.36 9.35
C VAL A 200 16.33 25.81 9.67
N GLN A 201 17.38 26.35 9.07
CA GLN A 201 17.79 27.74 9.27
C GLN A 201 16.79 28.74 8.66
N SER A 202 16.19 28.41 7.51
CA SER A 202 15.15 29.24 6.89
C SER A 202 13.81 29.20 7.64
N SER A 203 13.49 28.10 8.34
CA SER A 203 12.26 27.98 9.14
C SER A 203 12.38 28.55 10.56
N SER A 204 13.58 28.72 11.10
CA SER A 204 13.84 29.29 12.44
C SER A 204 13.96 30.83 12.47
N GLY A 205 13.87 31.50 11.32
CA GLY A 205 13.89 32.96 11.20
C GLY A 205 12.51 33.61 11.25
N HIS A 206 11.96 33.87 12.46
CA HIS A 206 10.80 34.73 12.78
C HIS A 206 9.45 34.50 12.02
N PRO A 207 8.30 34.66 12.69
CA PRO A 207 7.00 34.41 12.07
C PRO A 207 6.70 35.51 11.06
N VAL A 208 6.76 35.19 9.77
CA VAL A 208 6.11 36.00 8.75
C VAL A 208 4.62 35.67 8.82
N SER A 209 3.85 36.63 9.31
CA SER A 209 2.39 36.68 9.28
C SER A 209 1.83 36.04 8.01
N ALA A 210 1.05 34.98 8.20
CA ALA A 210 0.12 34.48 7.20
C ALA A 210 -0.93 35.56 6.92
N THR A 211 -0.80 36.27 5.79
CA THR A 211 -1.91 36.96 5.13
C THR A 211 -1.74 36.85 3.62
N GLY A 212 -2.27 35.79 3.04
CA GLY A 212 -2.74 35.80 1.67
C GLY A 212 -4.26 36.01 1.68
N ALA A 213 -4.73 37.21 1.38
CA ALA A 213 -6.07 37.44 0.86
C ALA A 213 -6.20 38.83 0.22
N SER A 214 -6.53 38.81 -1.08
CA SER A 214 -7.58 39.62 -1.72
C SER A 214 -7.55 41.14 -1.56
N ALA A 215 -7.42 41.82 -2.71
CA ALA A 215 -7.80 43.20 -2.91
C ALA A 215 -9.23 43.51 -2.40
N SER A 216 -9.39 44.59 -1.62
CA SER A 216 -10.51 45.54 -1.67
C SER A 216 -10.27 46.72 -0.71
N SER A 217 -11.01 47.79 -0.93
CA SER A 217 -10.74 49.21 -0.62
C SER A 217 -11.17 49.75 0.75
N ALA A 218 -10.46 50.81 1.22
CA ALA A 218 -10.88 51.94 2.09
C ALA A 218 -10.71 51.80 3.65
N PRO A 219 -10.80 52.90 4.46
CA PRO A 219 -9.68 53.55 5.18
C PRO A 219 -9.75 53.51 6.74
N PRO A 220 -8.81 54.12 7.51
CA PRO A 220 -8.44 53.66 8.86
C PRO A 220 -9.08 54.42 10.03
N ALA A 221 -9.10 53.81 11.23
CA ALA A 221 -9.35 54.49 12.50
C ALA A 221 -8.53 53.92 13.69
N ALA A 222 -7.67 54.78 14.23
CA ALA A 222 -7.33 55.06 15.64
C ALA A 222 -7.02 53.95 16.68
N ALA A 223 -5.73 53.91 17.05
CA ALA A 223 -5.08 53.95 18.37
C ALA A 223 -5.86 53.74 19.70
N ALA A 224 -5.28 52.91 20.59
CA ALA A 224 -4.94 53.18 22.02
C ALA A 224 -4.53 51.83 22.67
N ASP A 225 -3.29 51.55 23.06
CA ASP A 225 -2.48 52.08 24.18
C ASP A 225 -2.99 51.66 25.58
N ALA A 226 -2.24 50.78 26.29
CA ALA A 226 -1.74 51.01 27.65
C ALA A 226 -1.32 49.74 28.44
N LYS A 227 -0.03 49.75 28.83
CA LYS A 227 0.60 49.43 30.15
C LYS A 227 0.23 48.11 30.87
N LYS A 228 1.16 47.16 31.08
CA LYS A 228 2.40 47.16 31.91
C LYS A 228 2.14 47.18 33.42
N SER A 229 2.42 46.06 34.11
CA SER A 229 3.09 46.11 35.42
C SER A 229 3.75 44.78 35.77
N LYS A 230 5.00 44.92 36.19
CA LYS A 230 6.00 43.93 36.59
C LYS A 230 6.11 44.00 38.10
N LYS A 231 6.26 42.88 38.82
CA LYS A 231 6.95 42.91 40.12
C LYS A 231 7.67 41.59 40.41
N LYS A 232 8.97 41.75 40.61
CA LYS A 232 9.97 40.78 41.08
C LYS A 232 9.88 40.59 42.60
N ASP A 233 10.55 39.53 43.06
CA ASP A 233 11.54 39.47 44.15
C ASP A 233 11.26 38.24 45.02
N ASP A 234 12.19 37.51 45.61
CA ASP A 234 13.62 37.19 45.41
C ASP A 234 13.92 36.21 46.58
N LYS A 235 14.82 35.24 46.37
CA LYS A 235 15.76 34.67 47.38
C LYS A 235 15.27 33.99 48.68
N LYS A 236 15.67 32.71 48.86
CA LYS A 236 16.94 32.27 49.52
C LYS A 236 16.84 30.96 50.35
N SER A 237 17.65 30.00 49.92
CA SER A 237 18.31 28.85 50.58
C SER A 237 18.09 28.53 52.07
N THR A 238 18.00 27.22 52.40
CA THR A 238 18.96 26.52 53.29
C THR A 238 18.73 25.00 53.32
N SER A 239 19.83 24.24 53.40
CA SER A 239 19.90 22.77 53.38
C SER A 239 19.77 22.14 54.77
N LYS A 240 19.14 20.95 54.87
CA LYS A 240 19.50 19.92 55.87
C LYS A 240 18.93 18.55 55.49
N LYS A 241 19.80 17.55 55.59
CA LYS A 241 19.63 16.14 55.21
C LYS A 241 19.32 15.31 56.47
N SER A 242 18.25 14.49 56.46
CA SER A 242 18.14 13.30 57.31
C SER A 242 17.04 12.34 56.81
N THR A 243 17.30 11.06 57.05
CA THR A 243 16.85 9.84 56.36
C THR A 243 15.50 9.22 56.78
N LYS A 244 14.84 8.58 55.79
CA LYS A 244 13.98 7.36 55.79
C LYS A 244 12.67 7.32 56.61
N LYS A 245 11.51 7.20 55.92
CA LYS A 245 10.71 5.94 55.80
C LYS A 245 9.44 6.09 54.92
N ALA A 246 9.32 5.21 53.92
CA ALA A 246 8.14 4.55 53.36
C ALA A 246 6.81 5.31 53.11
N LYS A 247 6.51 5.54 51.82
CA LYS A 247 5.26 5.12 51.14
C LYS A 247 5.49 5.30 49.63
N GLY A 248 5.52 4.21 48.86
CA GLY A 248 5.68 4.27 47.41
C GLY A 248 4.34 4.02 46.75
N ASP A 249 3.83 5.06 46.09
CA ASP A 249 2.87 4.98 44.99
C ASP A 249 3.09 6.24 44.14
N ASP A 250 3.29 6.01 42.85
CA ASP A 250 3.12 6.90 41.69
C ASP A 250 3.59 8.35 41.76
N ASP A 251 4.72 8.63 41.08
CA ASP A 251 4.99 9.86 40.31
C ASP A 251 6.39 9.72 39.65
N ASP A 252 6.50 8.93 38.59
CA ASP A 252 7.63 8.98 37.64
C ASP A 252 7.22 9.88 36.47
N ASP A 253 7.11 11.18 36.73
CA ASP A 253 7.11 12.21 35.69
C ASP A 253 8.47 12.93 35.70
N ASP A 254 9.00 13.08 34.49
CA ASP A 254 9.98 14.08 34.07
C ASP A 254 11.47 13.89 34.39
N ASP A 255 12.03 12.74 34.01
CA ASP A 255 13.39 12.70 33.44
C ASP A 255 13.30 12.71 31.89
N LEU A 256 12.69 13.78 31.35
CA LEU A 256 12.65 14.09 29.91
C LEU A 256 13.86 14.90 29.44
N ASP A 257 15.00 14.76 30.10
CA ASP A 257 16.27 15.42 29.71
C ASP A 257 17.02 14.67 28.59
N PHE A 258 16.39 13.67 27.95
CA PHE A 258 16.90 12.98 26.75
C PHE A 258 16.62 13.74 25.44
N LEU A 259 15.85 14.83 25.49
CA LEU A 259 15.60 15.70 24.34
C LEU A 259 16.74 16.71 24.14
N ASN A 260 17.91 16.19 23.77
CA ASN A 260 18.86 16.93 22.92
C ASN A 260 18.04 17.57 21.78
N PRO A 261 18.27 18.84 21.34
CA PRO A 261 17.32 19.58 20.53
C PRO A 261 16.98 18.72 19.31
N MET A 262 15.73 18.24 19.25
CA MET A 262 15.35 17.16 18.33
C MET A 262 15.90 17.51 16.95
N CYS A 263 16.82 16.68 16.45
CA CYS A 263 17.31 16.81 15.09
C CYS A 263 16.08 16.90 14.18
N HIS A 264 16.07 17.91 13.32
CA HIS A 264 14.95 18.13 12.42
C HIS A 264 14.61 16.81 11.69
N ARG A 265 13.39 16.32 11.89
CA ARG A 265 12.93 15.09 11.26
C ARG A 265 12.44 15.42 9.87
N ILE A 266 13.20 14.98 8.87
CA ILE A 266 12.86 15.15 7.45
C ILE A 266 11.48 14.55 7.18
N THR A 267 10.58 15.38 6.68
CA THR A 267 9.22 15.00 6.28
C THR A 267 9.21 14.36 4.89
N LEU A 268 8.11 13.68 4.56
CA LEU A 268 7.92 13.12 3.21
C LEU A 268 7.92 14.21 2.13
N LEU A 269 7.40 15.39 2.45
CA LEU A 269 7.38 16.52 1.52
C LEU A 269 8.80 17.06 1.27
N GLU A 270 9.59 17.25 2.33
CA GLU A 270 10.99 17.70 2.22
C GLU A 270 11.85 16.69 1.46
N SER A 271 11.63 15.38 1.68
CA SER A 271 12.32 14.34 0.91
C SER A 271 11.96 14.40 -0.58
N LYS A 272 10.71 14.73 -0.92
CA LYS A 272 10.28 14.87 -2.32
C LYS A 272 10.87 16.12 -2.96
N GLN A 273 10.93 17.23 -2.24
CA GLN A 273 11.57 18.46 -2.72
C GLN A 273 13.07 18.23 -2.97
N TYR A 274 13.73 17.50 -2.07
CA TYR A 274 15.13 17.12 -2.24
C TYR A 274 15.33 16.25 -3.49
N GLU A 275 14.46 15.26 -3.72
CA GLU A 275 14.46 14.45 -4.94
C GLU A 275 14.39 15.33 -6.21
N GLU A 276 13.48 16.31 -6.25
CA GLU A 276 13.33 17.22 -7.39
C GLU A 276 14.60 18.06 -7.62
N VAL A 277 15.24 18.53 -6.54
CA VAL A 277 16.49 19.31 -6.62
C VAL A 277 17.65 18.48 -7.18
N VAL A 278 17.84 17.25 -6.67
CA VAL A 278 18.92 16.36 -7.14
C VAL A 278 18.70 15.98 -8.62
N LYS A 279 17.46 15.67 -9.01
CA LYS A 279 17.10 15.37 -10.41
C LYS A 279 17.36 16.56 -11.34
N ALA A 280 16.94 17.76 -10.94
CA ALA A 280 17.16 18.97 -11.71
C ALA A 280 18.66 19.25 -11.88
N ARG A 281 19.46 19.02 -10.84
CA ARG A 281 20.92 19.18 -10.90
C ARG A 281 21.55 18.16 -11.85
N LEU A 282 21.16 16.89 -11.77
CA LEU A 282 21.64 15.86 -12.71
C LEU A 282 21.31 16.22 -14.15
N GLN A 283 20.09 16.69 -14.42
CA GLN A 283 19.66 17.08 -15.76
C GLN A 283 20.47 18.27 -16.30
N ALA A 284 20.72 19.29 -15.47
CA ALA A 284 21.56 20.42 -15.87
C ALA A 284 23.01 19.99 -16.17
N LEU A 285 23.58 19.13 -15.32
CA LEU A 285 24.94 18.62 -15.50
C LEU A 285 25.06 17.69 -16.71
N ALA A 286 24.02 16.95 -17.05
CA ALA A 286 24.00 16.05 -18.22
C ALA A 286 24.33 16.75 -19.53
N ALA A 287 23.84 17.99 -19.70
CA ALA A 287 24.12 18.79 -20.90
C ALA A 287 25.57 19.30 -20.95
N THR A 288 26.19 19.58 -19.80
CA THR A 288 27.53 20.17 -19.69
C THR A 288 28.66 19.16 -19.53
N TYR A 289 28.38 18.00 -18.91
CA TYR A 289 29.35 16.97 -18.52
C TYR A 289 28.86 15.57 -18.99
N PRO A 290 28.75 15.33 -20.30
CA PRO A 290 28.13 14.11 -20.83
C PRO A 290 28.93 12.84 -20.54
N ALA A 291 30.27 12.90 -20.47
CA ALA A 291 31.12 11.73 -20.24
C ALA A 291 31.03 11.24 -18.78
N GLU A 292 31.03 12.18 -17.85
CA GLU A 292 30.80 11.99 -16.42
C GLU A 292 29.40 11.40 -16.20
N THR A 293 28.39 11.99 -16.85
CA THR A 293 27.00 11.50 -16.78
C THR A 293 26.87 10.06 -17.24
N GLN A 294 27.50 9.67 -18.36
CA GLN A 294 27.47 8.29 -18.85
C GLN A 294 28.12 7.31 -17.87
N THR A 295 29.19 7.72 -17.21
CA THR A 295 29.89 6.90 -16.21
C THR A 295 29.01 6.70 -14.98
N LEU A 296 28.36 7.77 -14.51
CA LEU A 296 27.39 7.72 -13.43
C LEU A 296 26.21 6.79 -13.75
N LEU A 297 25.61 6.94 -14.94
CA LEU A 297 24.48 6.11 -15.36
C LEU A 297 24.88 4.64 -15.49
N LYS A 298 26.13 4.36 -15.90
CA LYS A 298 26.67 3.00 -15.95
C LYS A 298 26.91 2.39 -14.55
N GLU A 299 27.33 3.18 -13.57
CA GLU A 299 27.49 2.74 -12.17
C GLU A 299 26.13 2.42 -11.52
N LEU A 300 25.12 3.26 -11.77
CA LEU A 300 23.76 3.07 -11.24
C LEU A 300 22.97 2.01 -12.04
N GLY A 301 23.37 1.75 -13.28
CA GLY A 301 22.85 0.68 -14.11
C GLY A 301 23.38 -0.69 -13.70
N LEU A 302 22.57 -1.73 -13.90
CA LEU A 302 23.05 -3.11 -13.80
C LEU A 302 23.71 -3.50 -15.11
N SER A 303 25.04 -3.36 -15.17
CA SER A 303 25.82 -3.58 -16.40
C SER A 303 25.87 -5.04 -16.88
N THR A 304 25.36 -6.00 -16.10
CA THR A 304 25.32 -7.42 -16.51
C THR A 304 24.15 -8.15 -15.85
N LEU A 305 22.96 -8.07 -16.47
CA LEU A 305 21.85 -8.95 -16.14
C LEU A 305 22.06 -10.27 -16.90
N GLU A 306 22.50 -11.31 -16.19
CA GLU A 306 22.53 -12.67 -16.73
C GLU A 306 21.11 -13.25 -16.62
N SER A 307 20.50 -13.61 -17.75
CA SER A 307 19.24 -14.35 -17.75
C SER A 307 19.52 -15.79 -17.32
N THR A 308 19.43 -16.04 -16.02
CA THR A 308 19.45 -17.40 -15.46
C THR A 308 18.04 -17.95 -15.38
N GLU A 309 17.89 -19.27 -15.38
CA GLU A 309 16.63 -19.89 -14.98
C GLU A 309 16.25 -19.42 -13.57
N LEU A 310 14.96 -19.21 -13.35
CA LEU A 310 14.43 -18.69 -12.09
C LEU A 310 14.45 -19.79 -11.02
N ASP A 311 15.32 -19.65 -10.02
CA ASP A 311 15.20 -20.39 -8.77
C ASP A 311 14.14 -19.71 -7.87
N VAL A 312 12.90 -20.20 -7.98
CA VAL A 312 11.77 -19.67 -7.22
C VAL A 312 11.95 -19.87 -5.71
N THR A 313 12.63 -20.93 -5.29
CA THR A 313 12.86 -21.22 -3.86
C THR A 313 13.82 -20.20 -3.27
N ALA A 314 14.95 -19.96 -3.93
CA ALA A 314 15.91 -18.94 -3.50
C ALA A 314 15.29 -17.54 -3.48
N LEU A 315 14.47 -17.21 -4.49
CA LEU A 315 13.74 -15.93 -4.54
C LEU A 315 12.85 -15.77 -3.31
N ILE A 316 11.97 -16.73 -3.04
CA ILE A 316 10.99 -16.63 -1.95
C ILE A 316 11.70 -16.59 -0.59
N LEU A 317 12.73 -17.42 -0.37
CA LEU A 317 13.49 -17.41 0.89
C LEU A 317 14.21 -16.06 1.11
N ASP A 318 14.77 -15.45 0.06
CA ASP A 318 15.40 -14.13 0.17
C ASP A 318 14.38 -13.01 0.42
N LEU A 319 13.17 -13.10 -0.17
CA LEU A 319 12.06 -12.18 0.14
C LEU A 319 11.61 -12.30 1.60
N VAL A 320 11.46 -13.52 2.11
CA VAL A 320 11.13 -13.77 3.53
C VAL A 320 12.21 -13.21 4.44
N ALA A 321 13.49 -13.49 4.14
CA ALA A 321 14.62 -12.99 4.93
C ALA A 321 14.69 -11.46 4.99
N LYS A 322 14.26 -10.78 3.91
CA LYS A 322 14.18 -9.30 3.82
C LYS A 322 12.86 -8.71 4.28
N GLN A 323 11.92 -9.53 4.76
CA GLN A 323 10.58 -9.11 5.17
C GLN A 323 9.81 -8.41 4.04
N LEU A 324 10.01 -8.85 2.80
CA LEU A 324 9.33 -8.34 1.58
C LEU A 324 8.09 -9.17 1.24
N ILE A 325 7.39 -9.66 2.27
CA ILE A 325 6.18 -10.48 2.19
C ILE A 325 5.06 -9.79 3.00
N PRO A 326 3.77 -9.97 2.63
CA PRO A 326 3.27 -10.77 1.52
C PRO A 326 3.65 -10.19 0.15
N ALA A 327 3.84 -11.06 -0.84
CA ALA A 327 4.15 -10.69 -2.21
C ALA A 327 3.09 -11.28 -3.14
N ILE A 328 2.69 -10.52 -4.16
CA ILE A 328 1.82 -11.00 -5.23
C ILE A 328 2.72 -11.28 -6.44
N CYS A 329 2.77 -12.54 -6.85
CA CYS A 329 3.52 -12.97 -8.02
C CYS A 329 2.59 -13.05 -9.23
N PHE A 330 2.96 -12.37 -10.32
CA PHE A 330 2.22 -12.41 -11.57
C PHE A 330 2.92 -13.32 -12.57
N GLN A 331 2.19 -14.30 -13.07
CA GLN A 331 2.58 -15.15 -14.20
C GLN A 331 1.33 -15.38 -15.05
N LEU A 332 1.43 -15.10 -16.34
CA LEU A 332 0.29 -15.13 -17.27
C LEU A 332 -0.04 -16.55 -17.72
N ASP A 333 0.94 -17.47 -17.69
CA ASP A 333 0.75 -18.88 -18.03
C ASP A 333 0.39 -19.70 -16.79
N SER A 334 -0.84 -20.23 -16.76
CA SER A 334 -1.36 -21.04 -15.67
C SER A 334 -0.61 -22.36 -15.48
N VAL A 335 -0.08 -22.96 -16.55
CA VAL A 335 0.74 -24.18 -16.47
C VAL A 335 2.07 -23.86 -15.82
N ARG A 336 2.68 -22.73 -16.20
CA ARG A 336 3.92 -22.26 -15.57
C ARG A 336 3.72 -21.88 -14.10
N CYS A 337 2.57 -21.29 -13.74
CA CYS A 337 2.22 -21.04 -12.33
C CYS A 337 2.24 -22.33 -11.52
N ARG A 338 1.64 -23.41 -12.06
CA ARG A 338 1.60 -24.71 -11.38
C ARG A 338 2.99 -25.30 -11.21
N GLN A 339 3.81 -25.26 -12.27
CA GLN A 339 5.20 -25.72 -12.20
C GLN A 339 6.00 -24.96 -11.14
N LEU A 340 5.92 -23.62 -11.12
CA LEU A 340 6.61 -22.80 -10.13
C LEU A 340 6.14 -23.10 -8.70
N PHE A 341 4.85 -23.39 -8.51
CA PHE A 341 4.32 -23.81 -7.21
C PHE A 341 4.89 -25.16 -6.77
N ASP A 342 4.89 -26.16 -7.65
CA ASP A 342 5.41 -27.49 -7.35
C ASP A 342 6.95 -27.44 -7.10
N GLU A 343 7.69 -26.64 -7.89
CA GLU A 343 9.11 -26.35 -7.71
C GLU A 343 9.39 -25.69 -6.35
N LEU A 344 8.59 -24.69 -5.96
CA LEU A 344 8.71 -23.99 -4.68
C LEU A 344 8.43 -24.92 -3.49
N LEU A 345 7.36 -25.71 -3.57
CA LEU A 345 6.99 -26.65 -2.51
C LEU A 345 8.11 -27.68 -2.29
N ALA A 346 8.57 -28.33 -3.38
CA ALA A 346 9.64 -29.31 -3.31
C ALA A 346 10.94 -28.70 -2.79
N GLY A 347 11.28 -27.47 -3.19
CA GLY A 347 12.47 -26.77 -2.73
C GLY A 347 12.43 -26.42 -1.24
N ILE A 348 11.27 -25.98 -0.73
CA ILE A 348 11.07 -25.69 0.69
C ILE A 348 11.15 -26.97 1.53
N GLU A 349 10.50 -28.05 1.10
CA GLU A 349 10.55 -29.34 1.80
C GLU A 349 11.98 -29.91 1.83
N ALA A 350 12.69 -29.88 0.71
CA ALA A 350 14.07 -30.32 0.64
C ALA A 350 14.99 -29.48 1.55
N ALA A 351 14.79 -28.16 1.60
CA ALA A 351 15.55 -27.28 2.48
C ALA A 351 15.23 -27.53 3.96
N GLN A 352 13.97 -27.87 4.29
CA GLN A 352 13.57 -28.28 5.63
C GLN A 352 14.23 -29.59 6.03
N ASP A 353 14.13 -30.62 5.19
CA ASP A 353 14.67 -31.95 5.50
C ASP A 353 16.20 -31.92 5.58
N ALA A 354 16.87 -31.06 4.80
CA ALA A 354 18.31 -30.83 4.92
C ALA A 354 18.70 -30.18 6.26
N LYS A 355 17.87 -29.26 6.78
CA LYS A 355 18.12 -28.57 8.05
C LYS A 355 17.65 -29.36 9.27
N TYR A 356 16.58 -30.15 9.13
CA TYR A 356 15.91 -30.90 10.18
C TYR A 356 15.54 -32.33 9.72
N PRO A 357 16.52 -33.24 9.50
CA PRO A 357 16.33 -34.55 8.87
C PRO A 357 15.49 -35.59 9.65
N GLY A 358 14.85 -35.20 10.75
CA GLY A 358 13.96 -36.06 11.55
C GLY A 358 12.73 -35.34 12.10
N TYR A 359 12.43 -34.13 11.61
CA TYR A 359 11.31 -33.35 12.13
C TYR A 359 9.96 -34.03 11.87
N ARG A 360 9.76 -34.58 10.67
CA ARG A 360 8.53 -35.33 10.33
C ARG A 360 8.35 -36.58 11.19
N LEU A 361 9.41 -37.37 11.39
CA LEU A 361 9.38 -38.54 12.27
C LEU A 361 9.01 -38.16 13.71
N LYS A 362 9.55 -37.04 14.21
CA LYS A 362 9.21 -36.54 15.54
C LYS A 362 7.73 -36.15 15.65
N LEU A 363 7.17 -35.49 14.63
CA LEU A 363 5.75 -35.14 14.61
C LEU A 363 4.85 -36.39 14.57
N GLU A 364 5.26 -37.43 13.84
CA GLU A 364 4.54 -38.72 13.81
C GLU A 364 4.57 -39.41 15.19
N GLU A 365 5.71 -39.38 15.87
CA GLU A 365 5.84 -39.88 17.25
C GLU A 365 4.95 -39.09 18.23
N ASP A 366 5.01 -37.75 18.19
CA ASP A 366 4.19 -36.87 19.02
C ASP A 366 2.68 -37.10 18.78
N HIS A 367 2.27 -37.30 17.52
CA HIS A 367 0.88 -37.65 17.17
C HIS A 367 0.47 -39.03 17.71
N ALA A 368 1.32 -40.05 17.56
CA ALA A 368 1.05 -41.39 18.09
C ALA A 368 0.96 -41.40 19.63
N GLU A 369 1.74 -40.56 20.31
CA GLU A 369 1.63 -40.34 21.76
C GLU A 369 0.31 -39.66 22.13
N TRP A 370 -0.09 -38.63 21.39
CA TRP A 370 -1.39 -37.96 21.57
C TRP A 370 -2.57 -38.93 21.36
N GLU A 371 -2.52 -39.79 20.34
CA GLU A 371 -3.56 -40.81 20.11
C GLU A 371 -3.68 -41.79 21.27
N LYS A 372 -2.54 -42.26 21.81
CA LYS A 372 -2.53 -43.14 23.00
C LYS A 372 -3.14 -42.44 24.22
N GLN A 373 -2.81 -41.15 24.43
CA GLN A 373 -3.38 -40.36 25.53
C GLN A 373 -4.89 -40.16 25.38
N GLN A 374 -5.36 -39.89 24.15
CA GLN A 374 -6.79 -39.77 23.83
C GLN A 374 -7.56 -41.07 24.09
N GLU A 375 -7.01 -42.22 23.69
CA GLU A 375 -7.65 -43.53 23.95
C GLU A 375 -7.72 -43.86 25.44
N VAL A 376 -6.68 -43.51 26.22
CA VAL A 376 -6.71 -43.64 27.68
C VAL A 376 -7.76 -42.70 28.29
N ALA A 377 -7.83 -41.44 27.83
CA ALA A 377 -8.81 -40.46 28.30
C ALA A 377 -10.26 -40.86 27.98
N LYS A 378 -10.52 -41.38 26.77
CA LYS A 378 -11.84 -41.92 26.37
C LYS A 378 -12.24 -43.12 27.24
N LYS A 379 -11.30 -44.04 27.52
CA LYS A 379 -11.55 -45.19 28.42
C LYS A 379 -11.78 -44.76 29.87
N ALA A 380 -11.09 -43.72 30.33
CA ALA A 380 -11.31 -43.13 31.66
C ALA A 380 -12.67 -42.43 31.76
N LYS A 381 -13.06 -41.63 30.75
CA LYS A 381 -14.40 -41.01 30.66
C LYS A 381 -15.51 -42.06 30.56
N ALA A 382 -15.31 -43.15 29.81
CA ALA A 382 -16.27 -44.25 29.73
C ALA A 382 -16.47 -44.96 31.10
N LYS A 383 -15.41 -45.03 31.92
CA LYS A 383 -15.49 -45.52 33.31
C LYS A 383 -16.12 -44.49 34.25
N SER A 384 -15.86 -43.18 34.12
CA SER A 384 -16.50 -42.16 34.98
C SER A 384 -17.99 -41.98 34.68
N LYS A 385 -18.38 -42.09 33.40
CA LYS A 385 -19.79 -42.08 32.96
C LYS A 385 -20.59 -43.28 33.49
N SER A 386 -19.91 -44.33 33.98
CA SER A 386 -20.53 -45.46 34.69
C SER A 386 -20.67 -45.25 36.20
N LEU A 387 -20.18 -44.14 36.76
CA LEU A 387 -20.15 -43.90 38.21
C LEU A 387 -20.80 -42.62 38.73
N GLN A 388 -21.18 -41.63 37.90
CA GLN A 388 -22.01 -40.50 38.38
C GLN A 388 -22.60 -39.70 37.22
N GLU A 389 -23.90 -39.86 36.99
CA GLU A 389 -24.75 -38.81 36.39
C GLU A 389 -24.89 -37.70 37.45
N ASP A 390 -24.28 -36.52 37.24
CA ASP A 390 -24.82 -35.18 37.59
C ASP A 390 -23.83 -34.03 37.85
N GLN A 391 -22.50 -34.13 37.66
CA GLN A 391 -21.61 -32.99 38.00
C GLN A 391 -20.52 -32.56 36.99
N GLU A 392 -20.56 -32.96 35.71
CA GLU A 392 -19.46 -32.65 34.77
C GLU A 392 -19.82 -31.73 33.59
N ARG A 393 -20.96 -31.02 33.63
CA ARG A 393 -21.39 -30.19 32.49
C ARG A 393 -20.79 -28.78 32.45
N GLU A 394 -20.03 -28.36 33.46
CA GLU A 394 -19.39 -27.04 33.52
C GLU A 394 -17.86 -27.07 33.62
N ALA A 395 -17.22 -28.25 33.72
CA ALA A 395 -15.76 -28.38 33.78
C ALA A 395 -15.12 -28.93 32.48
N GLN A 396 -15.91 -29.14 31.42
CA GLN A 396 -15.46 -29.64 30.12
C GLN A 396 -15.18 -28.53 29.10
N GLU A 397 -14.80 -27.33 29.53
CA GLU A 397 -13.78 -26.53 28.82
C GLU A 397 -12.36 -27.00 29.19
N PHE A 398 -12.20 -28.32 29.39
CA PHE A 398 -10.88 -28.91 29.42
C PHE A 398 -10.35 -28.75 27.99
N GLN A 399 -9.43 -27.80 27.81
CA GLN A 399 -8.73 -27.55 26.55
C GLN A 399 -8.42 -28.88 25.87
N GLU A 400 -9.23 -29.27 24.89
CA GLU A 400 -8.83 -30.33 23.97
C GLU A 400 -7.59 -29.78 23.28
N SER A 401 -6.42 -30.30 23.69
CA SER A 401 -5.21 -30.02 22.95
C SER A 401 -5.46 -30.48 21.54
N ASN A 402 -5.46 -29.52 20.60
CA ASN A 402 -5.63 -29.81 19.19
C ASN A 402 -4.63 -30.90 18.79
N ALA A 403 -5.09 -31.88 18.00
CA ALA A 403 -4.22 -32.95 17.50
C ALA A 403 -2.97 -32.34 16.85
N PRO A 404 -1.76 -32.84 17.16
CA PRO A 404 -0.55 -32.42 16.47
C PRO A 404 -0.72 -32.63 14.97
N ASP A 405 -0.51 -31.59 14.17
CA ASP A 405 -0.61 -31.70 12.71
C ASP A 405 0.68 -32.31 12.16
N ILE A 406 0.59 -33.58 11.75
CA ILE A 406 1.70 -34.36 11.17
C ILE A 406 2.23 -33.77 9.86
N HIS A 407 1.43 -32.94 9.19
CA HIS A 407 1.80 -32.28 7.93
C HIS A 407 2.24 -30.83 8.14
N ALA A 408 2.27 -30.35 9.38
CA ALA A 408 2.70 -28.99 9.66
C ALA A 408 4.18 -28.82 9.30
N PRO A 409 4.54 -27.85 8.43
CA PRO A 409 5.93 -27.53 8.18
C PRO A 409 6.60 -27.01 9.45
N HIS A 410 7.92 -27.14 9.53
CA HIS A 410 8.70 -26.57 10.62
C HIS A 410 8.47 -25.04 10.67
N PRO A 411 8.33 -24.42 11.86
CA PRO A 411 7.98 -23.00 11.98
C PRO A 411 8.87 -22.02 11.21
N GLU A 412 10.12 -22.38 10.92
CA GLU A 412 11.06 -21.57 10.12
C GLU A 412 10.83 -21.66 8.60
N PHE A 413 10.14 -22.69 8.13
CA PHE A 413 9.82 -22.91 6.71
C PHE A 413 8.38 -22.47 6.38
N VAL A 414 7.69 -21.88 7.35
CA VAL A 414 6.42 -21.19 7.13
C VAL A 414 6.71 -19.81 6.55
N LEU A 415 6.29 -19.61 5.29
CA LEU A 415 6.52 -18.36 4.55
C LEU A 415 5.75 -17.16 5.11
N THR A 416 4.73 -17.37 5.95
CA THR A 416 3.97 -16.26 6.55
C THR A 416 4.65 -15.73 7.82
N PRO A 417 4.68 -14.40 8.03
CA PRO A 417 5.28 -13.82 9.22
C PRO A 417 4.61 -14.32 10.51
N PRO A 418 5.36 -14.41 11.63
CA PRO A 418 4.77 -14.70 12.94
C PRO A 418 3.63 -13.72 13.26
N GLY A 419 2.43 -14.23 13.58
CA GLY A 419 1.22 -13.45 13.84
C GLY A 419 0.19 -13.41 12.71
N PHE A 420 0.57 -13.78 11.47
CA PHE A 420 -0.34 -13.89 10.32
C PHE A 420 -0.56 -15.34 9.87
N ARG A 421 -0.28 -16.29 10.75
CA ARG A 421 -0.42 -17.72 10.48
C ARG A 421 -1.85 -18.13 10.75
N LEU A 422 -2.51 -18.67 9.74
CA LEU A 422 -3.80 -19.32 9.91
C LEU A 422 -3.59 -20.68 10.58
N SER A 423 -4.22 -20.88 11.72
CA SER A 423 -4.33 -22.19 12.36
C SER A 423 -5.21 -23.13 11.52
N ALA A 424 -5.05 -24.44 11.72
CA ALA A 424 -5.92 -25.43 11.08
C ALA A 424 -7.40 -25.27 11.47
N ALA A 425 -7.69 -24.68 12.63
CA ALA A 425 -9.05 -24.36 13.06
C ALA A 425 -9.61 -23.17 12.28
N GLU A 426 -8.88 -22.06 12.21
CA GLU A 426 -9.26 -20.88 11.42
C GLU A 426 -9.40 -21.23 9.94
N PHE A 427 -8.51 -22.05 9.39
CA PHE A 427 -8.61 -22.48 8.00
C PHE A 427 -9.84 -23.37 7.74
N ARG A 428 -10.21 -24.25 8.70
CA ARG A 428 -11.46 -25.03 8.63
C ARG A 428 -12.68 -24.13 8.72
N GLU A 429 -12.65 -23.13 9.58
CA GLU A 429 -13.73 -22.16 9.72
C GLU A 429 -13.89 -21.31 8.46
N ILE A 430 -12.80 -20.79 7.89
CA ILE A 430 -12.80 -20.09 6.61
C ILE A 430 -13.37 -20.99 5.51
N LYS A 431 -12.92 -22.26 5.42
CA LYS A 431 -13.49 -23.22 4.46
C LYS A 431 -14.99 -23.44 4.67
N TRP A 432 -15.43 -23.53 5.92
CA TRP A 432 -16.85 -23.70 6.25
C TRP A 432 -17.66 -22.46 5.89
N GLN A 433 -17.16 -21.26 6.20
CA GLN A 433 -17.78 -19.98 5.84
C GLN A 433 -17.87 -19.83 4.32
N LEU A 434 -16.78 -20.05 3.60
CA LEU A 434 -16.76 -20.03 2.13
C LEU A 434 -17.76 -21.02 1.54
N ARG A 435 -17.81 -22.27 2.05
CA ARG A 435 -18.79 -23.26 1.61
C ARG A 435 -20.22 -22.81 1.90
N ARG A 436 -20.48 -22.21 3.05
CA ARG A 436 -21.81 -21.75 3.44
C ARG A 436 -22.27 -20.58 2.57
N GLU A 437 -21.41 -19.58 2.41
CA GLU A 437 -21.63 -18.40 1.57
C GLU A 437 -21.80 -18.76 0.08
N LEU A 438 -21.08 -19.77 -0.42
CA LEU A 438 -21.28 -20.32 -1.76
C LEU A 438 -22.57 -21.16 -1.85
N SER A 439 -22.90 -21.93 -0.81
CA SER A 439 -24.07 -22.83 -0.81
C SER A 439 -25.41 -22.13 -0.60
N GLU A 440 -25.44 -20.93 -0.01
CA GLU A 440 -26.69 -20.20 0.21
C GLU A 440 -27.22 -19.54 -1.10
N SER A 441 -26.44 -19.52 -2.19
CA SER A 441 -26.90 -18.95 -3.47
C SER A 441 -26.49 -19.66 -4.78
N SER A 442 -25.68 -20.72 -4.79
CA SER A 442 -25.40 -21.47 -6.03
C SER A 442 -25.49 -22.98 -5.87
N ASP A 443 -26.50 -23.58 -6.50
CA ASP A 443 -26.53 -24.99 -6.91
C ASP A 443 -25.64 -25.21 -8.16
N ASP A 444 -24.48 -24.55 -8.20
CA ASP A 444 -23.48 -24.77 -9.25
C ASP A 444 -22.35 -25.57 -8.62
N GLY A 445 -22.37 -26.87 -8.93
CA GLY A 445 -21.35 -27.84 -8.55
C GLY A 445 -19.98 -27.51 -9.14
N HIS A 446 -19.30 -26.51 -8.57
CA HIS A 446 -17.90 -26.26 -8.83
C HIS A 446 -17.06 -27.28 -8.03
N PRO A 447 -16.18 -28.05 -8.70
CA PRO A 447 -15.35 -29.03 -8.02
C PRO A 447 -14.19 -28.32 -7.31
N LEU A 448 -14.20 -28.37 -5.98
CA LEU A 448 -12.98 -28.32 -5.16
C LEU A 448 -12.58 -29.73 -4.76
#